data_AF-A0A376K4S7-F1
#
_entry.id   AF-A0A376K4S7-F1
#
_cell.length_a   1.000
_cell.length_b   1.000
_cell.length_c   1.000
_cell.angle_alpha   90.00
_cell.angle_beta   90.00
_cell.angle_gamma   90.00
#
_symmetry.space_group_name_H-M   'P 1'
#
loop_
_entity.id
_entity.type
_entity.pdbx_description
1 polymer ?
#
loop_
_entity_poly.entity_id
_entity_poly.type
_entity_poly.pdbx_seq_one_letter_code
_entity_poly.pdbx_strand_id
1 'polypeptide(L)' 'MSLVNITPDTDGTTLTLRIQGESNDPLPAFSGTVEYGQIQGTIDNFQEINVQNQLINAPASVLAPAMLIFRYS' A
#
# COMPACT_ATOMS: atom_id res chain seq x y z
N MET A 1 2.27 -0.96 -8.45
CA MET A 1 1.49 -0.46 -7.30
C MET A 1 1.71 1.03 -7.13
N SER A 2 0.75 1.77 -6.59
CA SER A 2 0.92 3.22 -6.34
C SER A 2 0.15 3.70 -5.11
N LEU A 3 0.66 4.75 -4.47
CA LEU A 3 -0.03 5.48 -3.40
C LEU A 3 -0.62 6.77 -3.99
N VAL A 4 -1.89 7.04 -3.69
CA VAL A 4 -2.62 8.25 -4.13
C VAL A 4 -3.49 8.78 -2.99
N ASN A 5 -4.02 10.01 -3.13
CA ASN A 5 -4.92 10.64 -2.15
C ASN A 5 -4.35 10.62 -0.71
N ILE A 6 -3.11 11.07 -0.55
CA ILE A 6 -2.42 11.13 0.74
C ILE A 6 -2.87 12.39 1.48
N THR A 7 -3.52 12.23 2.62
CA THR A 7 -4.05 13.32 3.44
C THR A 7 -3.73 13.08 4.90
N PRO A 8 -3.23 14.09 5.65
CA PRO A 8 -3.08 13.99 7.10
C PRO A 8 -4.43 13.68 7.77
N ASP A 9 -4.42 12.86 8.81
CA ASP A 9 -5.58 12.53 9.63
C ASP A 9 -5.25 12.69 11.13
N THR A 10 -6.25 12.65 12.01
CA THR A 10 -6.07 12.83 13.46
C THR A 10 -5.11 11.83 14.10
N ASP A 11 -5.05 10.61 13.55
CA ASP A 11 -4.24 9.50 14.07
C ASP A 11 -3.05 9.15 13.17
N GLY A 12 -2.80 9.92 12.11
CA GLY A 12 -1.72 9.62 11.18
C GLY A 12 -1.93 10.20 9.78
N THR A 13 -1.99 9.33 8.78
CA THR A 13 -2.11 9.73 7.38
C THR A 13 -3.02 8.76 6.65
N THR A 14 -4.15 9.27 6.20
CA THR A 14 -5.01 8.51 5.31
C THR A 14 -4.42 8.50 3.90
N LEU A 15 -4.35 7.33 3.27
CA LEU A 15 -3.90 7.17 1.90
C LEU A 15 -4.69 6.11 1.15
N THR A 16 -4.62 6.17 -0.17
CA THR A 16 -5.17 5.15 -1.04
C THR A 16 -4.07 4.32 -1.67
N LEU A 17 -4.03 3.02 -1.36
CA LEU A 17 -3.16 2.07 -2.07
C LEU A 17 -3.90 1.53 -3.29
N ARG A 18 -3.34 1.77 -4.47
CA ARG A 18 -3.82 1.23 -5.74
C ARG A 18 -2.96 0.06 -6.18
N ILE A 19 -3.60 -1.09 -6.39
CA ILE A 19 -2.98 -2.30 -6.91
C ILE A 19 -3.62 -2.60 -8.25
N GLN A 20 -2.79 -2.64 -9.29
CA GLN A 20 -3.18 -2.97 -10.65
C GLN A 20 -2.47 -4.26 -11.03
N GLY A 21 -3.24 -5.25 -11.49
CA GLY A 21 -2.66 -6.48 -12.03
C GLY A 21 -1.84 -6.17 -13.28
N GLU A 22 -0.63 -6.72 -13.38
CA GLU A 22 0.20 -6.59 -14.59
C GLU A 22 -0.30 -7.51 -15.72
N SER A 23 -0.98 -8.60 -15.37
CA SER A 23 -1.64 -9.51 -16.31
C SER A 23 -3.07 -9.06 -16.62
N ASN A 24 -3.61 -9.54 -17.74
CA ASN A 24 -5.04 -9.52 -18.07
C ASN A 24 -5.80 -10.67 -17.37
N ASP A 25 -5.25 -11.26 -16.34
CA ASP A 25 -5.94 -12.27 -15.53
C ASP A 25 -6.67 -11.61 -14.35
N PRO A 26 -7.78 -12.21 -13.89
CA PRO A 26 -8.38 -11.88 -12.61
C PRO A 26 -7.35 -11.94 -11.48
N LEU A 27 -7.43 -11.00 -10.53
CA LEU A 27 -6.55 -10.99 -9.37
C LEU A 27 -7.22 -11.77 -8.22
N PRO A 28 -6.68 -12.90 -7.75
CA PRO A 28 -7.27 -13.63 -6.64
C PRO A 28 -7.24 -12.81 -5.34
N ALA A 29 -8.01 -13.23 -4.34
CA ALA A 29 -7.93 -12.61 -3.02
C ALA A 29 -6.53 -12.83 -2.44
N PHE A 30 -5.98 -11.81 -1.80
CA PHE A 30 -4.66 -11.89 -1.17
C PHE A 30 -4.61 -11.05 0.10
N SER A 31 -3.58 -11.31 0.90
CA SER A 31 -3.19 -10.45 2.01
C SER A 31 -1.70 -10.14 1.90
N GLY A 32 -1.31 -8.97 2.37
CA GLY A 32 0.09 -8.55 2.44
C GLY A 32 0.33 -7.71 3.68
N THR A 33 1.59 -7.56 4.08
CA THR A 33 1.97 -6.60 5.11
C THR A 33 2.62 -5.42 4.44
N VAL A 34 2.12 -4.22 4.72
CA VAL A 34 2.75 -2.97 4.30
C VAL A 34 3.53 -2.44 5.50
N GLU A 35 4.76 -2.01 5.25
CA GLU A 35 5.61 -1.36 6.23
C GLU A 35 5.72 0.13 5.87
N TYR A 36 5.54 1.00 6.86
CA TYR A 36 5.66 2.44 6.69
C TYR A 36 6.41 3.05 7.87
N GLY A 37 7.20 4.08 7.60
CA GLY A 37 8.05 4.72 8.60
C GLY A 37 8.81 5.89 7.98
N GLN A 38 9.88 6.31 8.65
CA GLN A 38 10.74 7.39 8.18
C GLN A 38 12.11 6.83 7.80
N ILE A 39 12.71 7.41 6.77
CA ILE A 39 14.09 7.12 6.40
C ILE A 39 14.95 8.27 6.93
N GLN A 40 15.95 7.94 7.74
CA GLN A 40 16.94 8.89 8.22
C GLN A 40 18.30 8.58 7.58
N GLY A 41 18.95 9.58 7.01
CA GLY A 41 20.28 9.45 6.41
C GLY A 41 20.30 9.80 4.93
N THR A 42 21.24 9.20 4.20
CA THR A 42 21.44 9.38 2.76
C THR A 42 21.17 8.09 2.00
N ILE A 43 21.17 8.15 0.67
CA ILE A 43 20.98 6.96 -0.17
C ILE A 43 22.06 5.90 0.11
N ASP A 44 23.31 6.30 0.39
CA ASP A 44 24.42 5.39 0.68
C ASP A 44 24.42 4.85 2.12
N ASN A 45 23.77 5.57 3.04
CA ASN A 45 23.69 5.16 4.44
C ASN A 45 22.39 5.67 5.07
N PHE A 46 21.39 4.78 5.13
CA PHE A 46 20.10 5.08 5.74
C PHE A 46 19.77 4.14 6.90
N GLN A 47 18.89 4.60 7.77
CA GLN A 47 18.21 3.84 8.80
C GLN A 47 16.71 4.03 8.62
N GLU A 48 15.97 2.93 8.71
CA GLU A 48 14.52 2.98 8.82
C GLU A 48 14.16 3.16 10.29
N ILE A 49 13.44 4.24 10.60
CA ILE A 49 13.07 4.61 11.96
C ILE A 49 11.54 4.74 12.06
N ASN A 50 11.00 4.51 13.25
CA ASN A 50 9.55 4.57 13.52
C ASN A 50 8.72 3.69 12.57
N VAL A 51 9.26 2.53 12.17
CA VAL A 51 8.59 1.59 11.27
C VAL A 51 7.40 0.96 11.96
N GLN A 52 6.28 0.91 11.26
CA GLN A 52 5.03 0.27 11.64
C GLN A 52 4.57 -0.67 10.52
N ASN A 53 3.85 -1.72 10.91
CA ASN A 53 3.40 -2.77 10.00
C ASN A 53 1.87 -2.79 9.98
N GLN A 54 1.29 -2.81 8.79
CA GLN A 54 -0.16 -2.86 8.59
C GLN A 54 -0.52 -4.03 7.68
N LEU A 55 -1.36 -4.92 8.17
CA LEU A 55 -1.94 -5.98 7.36
C LEU A 55 -2.95 -5.35 6.38
N ILE A 56 -2.79 -5.68 5.10
CA ILE A 56 -3.70 -5.34 4.03
C ILE A 56 -4.41 -6.59 3.53
N ASN A 57 -5.72 -6.48 3.31
CA ASN A 57 -6.55 -7.57 2.81
C ASN A 57 -7.25 -7.12 1.53
N ALA A 58 -7.02 -7.86 0.46
CA ALA A 58 -7.53 -7.59 -0.86
C ALA A 58 -8.54 -8.66 -1.28
N PRO A 59 -9.79 -8.27 -1.63
CA PRO A 59 -10.73 -9.22 -2.18
C PRO A 59 -10.30 -9.66 -3.58
N ALA A 60 -10.83 -10.78 -4.05
CA ALA A 60 -10.63 -11.20 -5.42
C ALA A 60 -11.27 -10.19 -6.40
N SER A 61 -10.51 -9.77 -7.41
CA SER A 61 -11.02 -9.00 -8.55
C SER A 61 -11.31 -9.96 -9.70
N VAL A 62 -12.60 -10.15 -9.99
CA VAL A 62 -13.07 -10.98 -11.12
C VAL A 62 -12.94 -10.28 -12.48
N LEU A 63 -12.71 -8.97 -12.48
CA LEU A 63 -12.53 -8.16 -13.69
C LEU A 63 -11.06 -8.12 -14.09
N ALA A 64 -10.82 -8.22 -15.39
CA ALA A 64 -9.52 -8.13 -16.04
C ALA A 64 -9.47 -6.93 -17.01
N PRO A 65 -8.40 -6.11 -16.99
CA PRO A 65 -7.35 -6.08 -15.97
C PRO A 65 -7.89 -5.63 -14.60
N ALA A 66 -7.37 -6.23 -13.53
CA ALA A 66 -7.84 -5.96 -12.18
C ALA A 66 -7.35 -4.60 -11.65
N MET A 67 -8.24 -3.86 -10.98
CA MET A 67 -7.92 -2.64 -10.24
C MET A 67 -8.53 -2.71 -8.83
N LEU A 68 -7.69 -2.64 -7.81
CA LEU A 68 -8.11 -2.59 -6.40
C LEU A 68 -7.68 -1.27 -5.76
N ILE A 69 -8.58 -0.71 -4.94
CA ILE A 69 -8.43 0.58 -4.25
C ILE A 69 -8.70 0.33 -2.77
N PHE A 70 -7.68 0.58 -1.94
CA PHE A 70 -7.77 0.43 -0.48
C PHE A 70 -7.54 1.77 0.21
N ARG A 71 -8.35 2.07 1.23
CA ARG A 71 -8.13 3.23 2.10
C ARG A 71 -7.55 2.75 3.42
N TYR A 72 -6.44 3.36 3.83
CA TYR A 72 -5.79 3.12 5.11
C TYR A 72 -5.70 4.44 5.86
N SER A 73 -5.84 4.39 7.19
CA SER A 73 -5.80 5.51 8.15
C SER A 73 -4.68 5.28 9.15
#